data_AF-A0A536WEW6-F1
#
_entry.id   AF-A0A536WEW6-F1
#
_cell.length_a   1.000
_cell.length_b   1.000
_cell.length_c   1.000
_cell.angle_alpha   90.00
_cell.angle_beta   90.00
_cell.angle_gamma   90.00
#
_symmetry.space_group_name_H-M   'P 1'
#
loop_
_entity.id
_entity.type
_entity.pdbx_description
1 polymer ?
#
loop_
_entity_poly.entity_id
_entity_poly.type
_entity_poly.pdbx_seq_one_letter_code
_entity_poly.pdbx_strand_id
1 'polypeptide(L)' 'MITYEYPLNERIRTLLRLEDLFERSRHFIARSDAHDHHMALLTLFEILEVVSRADLKSDLLQELERQKQVL' A
#
# COMPACT_ATOMS: atom_id res chain seq x y z
N MET A 1 21.40 -9.51 1.70
CA MET A 1 20.83 -10.07 2.94
C MET A 1 19.33 -10.11 2.76
N ILE A 2 18.65 -11.20 3.14
CA ILE A 2 17.19 -11.33 3.00
C ILE A 2 16.53 -10.76 4.26
N THR A 3 15.53 -9.90 4.10
CA THR A 3 14.79 -9.26 5.19
C THR A 3 13.35 -9.77 5.20
N TYR A 4 12.80 -10.06 6.38
CA TYR A 4 11.42 -10.46 6.57
C TYR A 4 10.75 -9.50 7.53
N GLU A 5 9.56 -9.03 7.16
CA GLU A 5 8.73 -8.16 7.98
C GLU A 5 7.45 -8.89 8.39
N TYR A 6 7.04 -8.73 9.65
CA TYR A 6 5.82 -9.32 10.19
C TYR A 6 4.96 -8.24 10.85
N PRO A 7 3.74 -7.98 10.36
CA PRO A 7 2.88 -6.96 10.94
C PRO A 7 2.33 -7.40 12.30
N LEU A 8 2.64 -6.64 13.35
CA LEU A 8 2.17 -6.91 14.72
C LEU A 8 0.74 -6.44 15.00
N ASN A 9 0.10 -5.73 14.08
CA ASN A 9 -1.31 -5.32 14.17
C ASN A 9 -1.92 -5.10 12.78
N GLU A 10 -3.25 -5.07 12.70
CA GLU A 10 -4.00 -4.91 11.44
C GLU A 10 -3.66 -3.61 10.70
N ARG A 11 -3.35 -2.55 11.44
CA ARG A 11 -2.96 -1.26 10.86
C ARG A 11 -1.64 -1.38 10.09
N ILE A 12 -0.59 -1.93 10.72
CA ILE A 12 0.69 -2.19 10.05
C ILE A 12 0.52 -3.19 8.91
N ARG A 13 -0.33 -4.22 9.06
CA ARG A 13 -0.64 -5.15 7.96
C ARG A 13 -1.23 -4.42 6.75
N THR A 14 -2.16 -3.51 6.98
CA THR A 14 -2.82 -2.72 5.93
C THR A 14 -1.82 -1.80 5.24
N LEU A 15 -0.94 -1.14 6.01
CA LEU A 15 0.09 -0.26 5.47
C LEU A 15 1.13 -1.02 4.63
N LEU A 16 1.66 -2.15 5.11
CA LEU A 16 2.59 -3.00 4.35
C LEU A 16 1.93 -3.55 3.07
N ARG A 17 0.65 -3.93 3.12
CA ARG A 17 -0.09 -4.35 1.94
C ARG A 17 -0.23 -3.21 0.92
N LEU A 18 -0.54 -1.99 1.37
CA LEU A 18 -0.63 -0.83 0.48
C LEU A 18 0.72 -0.46 -0.13
N GLU A 19 1.80 -0.54 0.64
CA GLU A 19 3.15 -0.33 0.14
C GLU A 19 3.48 -1.27 -1.03
N ASP A 20 3.28 -2.58 -0.84
CA ASP A 20 3.47 -3.60 -1.89
C ASP A 20 2.61 -3.32 -3.13
N LEU A 21 1.31 -3.03 -2.93
CA LEU A 21 0.41 -2.70 -4.04
C LEU A 21 0.83 -1.44 -4.80
N PHE A 22 1.29 -0.40 -4.10
CA PHE A 22 1.78 0.81 -4.75
C PHE A 22 3.10 0.57 -5.50
N GLU A 23 4.00 -0.24 -4.97
CA GLU A 23 5.23 -0.63 -5.67
C GLU A 23 4.91 -1.41 -6.95
N ARG A 24 4.00 -2.39 -6.85
CA ARG A 24 3.53 -3.18 -7.99
C ARG A 24 2.85 -2.32 -9.05
N SER A 25 2.01 -1.37 -8.63
CA SER A 25 1.34 -0.42 -9.52
C SER A 25 2.36 0.44 -10.29
N ARG A 26 3.34 1.03 -9.59
CA ARG A 26 4.42 1.80 -10.21
C ARG A 26 5.23 0.96 -11.20
N HIS A 27 5.48 -0.31 -10.87
CA HIS A 27 6.20 -1.22 -11.75
C HIS A 27 5.49 -1.42 -13.09
N PHE A 28 4.20 -1.75 -13.06
CA PHE A 28 3.43 -2.08 -14.27
C PHE A 28 3.01 -0.86 -15.09
N ILE A 29 2.74 0.28 -14.45
CA ILE A 29 2.43 1.54 -15.16
C ILE A 29 3.61 2.02 -16.02
N ALA A 30 4.84 1.72 -15.62
CA ALA A 30 6.04 2.12 -16.34
C ALA A 30 6.37 1.24 -17.57
N ARG A 31 5.58 0.19 -17.82
CA ARG A 31 5.79 -0.77 -18.92
C ARG A 31 4.87 -0.45 -20.10
N SER A 32 5.18 -1.01 -21.26
CA SER A 32 4.45 -0.75 -22.52
C SER A 32 3.66 -1.95 -23.04
N ASP A 33 3.80 -3.12 -22.43
CA ASP A 33 3.09 -4.32 -22.86
C ASP A 33 1.61 -4.28 -22.44
N ALA A 34 0.72 -4.83 -23.28
CA ALA A 34 -0.70 -4.86 -23.01
C ALA A 34 -1.05 -5.66 -21.74
N HIS A 35 -0.33 -6.75 -21.46
CA HIS A 35 -0.50 -7.52 -20.23
C HIS A 35 -0.05 -6.74 -19.01
N ASP A 36 1.02 -5.96 -19.11
CA ASP A 36 1.48 -5.11 -18.01
C ASP A 36 0.44 -4.03 -17.68
N HIS A 37 -0.16 -3.40 -18.69
CA HIS A 37 -1.27 -2.46 -18.45
C HIS A 37 -2.49 -3.13 -17.80
N HIS A 38 -2.82 -4.36 -18.19
CA HIS A 38 -3.88 -5.12 -17.52
C HIS A 38 -3.56 -5.35 -16.04
N MET A 39 -2.31 -5.71 -15.73
CA MET A 39 -1.84 -5.88 -14.34
C MET A 39 -1.86 -4.56 -13.55
N ALA A 40 -1.55 -3.43 -14.18
CA ALA A 40 -1.68 -2.11 -13.57
C ALA A 40 -3.13 -1.82 -13.16
N LEU A 41 -4.11 -2.12 -14.03
CA LEU A 41 -5.53 -1.94 -13.72
C LEU A 41 -6.00 -2.87 -12.59
N LEU A 42 -5.62 -4.14 -12.61
CA LEU A 42 -5.94 -5.07 -11.51
C LEU A 42 -5.38 -4.58 -10.18
N THR A 43 -4.12 -4.14 -10.18
CA THR A 43 -3.47 -3.59 -8.98
C THR A 43 -4.17 -2.32 -8.50
N LEU A 44 -4.64 -1.46 -9.40
CA LEU A 44 -5.43 -0.28 -9.03
C LEU A 44 -6.74 -0.67 -8.34
N PHE A 45 -7.44 -1.70 -8.82
CA PHE A 45 -8.67 -2.18 -8.16
C PHE A 45 -8.40 -2.77 -6.78
N GLU A 46 -7.30 -3.49 -6.60
CA GLU A 46 -6.88 -3.99 -5.29
C GLU A 46 -6.56 -2.85 -4.30
N ILE A 47 -5.89 -1.77 -4.76
CA ILE A 47 -5.66 -0.57 -3.94
C ILE A 47 -7.01 0.04 -3.52
N LEU A 48 -7.94 0.22 -4.46
CA LEU A 48 -9.26 0.77 -4.17
C LEU A 48 -10.02 -0.07 -3.14
N GLU A 49 -9.94 -1.40 -3.22
CA GLU A 49 -10.59 -2.31 -2.28
C GLU A 49 -10.03 -2.17 -0.86
N VAL A 50 -8.72 -2.00 -0.71
CA VAL A 50 -8.08 -1.80 0.61
C VAL A 50 -8.49 -0.44 1.17
N VAL A 51 -8.40 0.62 0.37
CA VAL A 51 -8.72 1.99 0.78
C VAL A 51 -10.20 2.16 1.11
N SER A 52 -11.11 1.42 0.46
CA SER A 52 -12.55 1.53 0.70
C SER A 52 -13.03 0.85 1.99
N ARG A 53 -12.26 -0.10 2.53
CA ARG A 53 -12.65 -0.91 3.70
C ARG A 53 -12.16 -0.34 5.03
N ALA A 54 -11.16 0.53 5.00
CA ALA A 54 -10.53 1.10 6.19
C ALA A 54 -10.78 2.62 6.25
N ASP A 55 -10.85 3.18 7.46
CA ASP A 55 -10.73 4.63 7.65
C ASP A 55 -9.25 5.05 7.55
N LEU A 56 -8.64 4.71 6.42
CA LEU A 56 -7.21 4.82 6.18
C LEU A 56 -6.72 6.26 6.33
N LYS A 57 -7.56 7.23 5.93
CA LYS A 57 -7.23 8.65 6.05
C LYS A 57 -7.06 9.05 7.51
N SER A 58 -8.01 8.69 8.37
CA SER A 58 -7.93 8.98 9.81
C SER A 58 -6.75 8.25 10.44
N ASP A 59 -6.58 6.96 10.14
CA ASP A 59 -5.48 6.14 10.67
C ASP A 59 -4.09 6.71 10.31
N LEU A 60 -3.91 7.14 9.06
CA LEU A 60 -2.67 7.77 8.60
C LEU A 60 -2.43 9.11 9.29
N LEU A 61 -3.45 9.96 9.43
CA LEU A 61 -3.32 11.23 10.12
C LEU A 61 -2.91 11.04 11.60
N GLN A 62 -3.53 10.08 12.28
CA GLN A 62 -3.17 9.75 13.66
C GLN A 62 -1.73 9.24 13.77
N GLU A 63 -1.29 8.39 12.84
CA GLU A 63 0.08 7.88 12.86
C GLU A 63 1.12 8.97 12.56
N LEU A 64 0.83 9.88 11.63
CA LEU A 64 1.70 11.03 11.35
C LEU A 64 1.81 11.95 12.57
N GLU A 65 0.70 12.22 13.27
CA GLU A 65 0.74 13.02 14.50
C GLU A 65 1.52 12.31 15.61
N ARG A 66 1.36 10.99 15.75
CA ARG A 66 2.16 10.18 16.69
C ARG A 66 3.65 10.27 16.38
N GLN A 67 4.05 10.17 15.10
CA GLN A 67 5.45 10.26 14.70
C GLN A 67 6.03 11.65 14.96
N LYS A 68 5.25 12.72 14.73
CA LYS A 68 5.65 14.10 15.03
C LYS A 68 5.95 14.35 16.51
N GLN A 69 5.34 13.59 17.43
CA GLN A 69 5.64 13.70 18.86
C GLN A 69 6.90 12.92 19.28
N VAL A 70 7.33 11.96 18.47
CA VAL A 70 8.50 11.11 18.72
C VAL A 70 9.77 11.71 18.11
N LEU A 71 9.62 12.48 17.03
CA LEU A 71 10.68 13.24 16.34
C LEU A 71 10.83 14.64 16.93
#